data_AF-A0A355V151-F1
#
_entry.id   AF-A0A355V151-F1
#
_cell.length_a   1.000
_cell.length_b   1.000
_cell.length_c   1.000
_cell.angle_alpha   90.00
_cell.angle_beta   90.00
_cell.angle_gamma   90.00
#
_symmetry.space_group_name_H-M   'P 1'
#
loop_
_entity.id
_entity.type
_entity.pdbx_description
1 polymer ?
#
loop_
_entity_poly.entity_id
_entity_poly.type
_entity_poly.pdbx_seq_one_letter_code
_entity_poly.pdbx_strand_id
1 'polypeptide(L)'
;MRIIENKSSFDTSKLINIAKRENNKKRSFLIVNPSQGKHIPVKPSVCIELFRQLSSELKKYIDDDYKNLLFIGFAETATAIGAGVASFFPDSDYMQTTRESIDNTETVAEFKEIHSHAVQQSLKCTDWDKFINGKKHI
;
A
#
# COMPACT_ATOMS: atom_id res chain seq x y z
N MET A 1 5.01 22.34 -7.04
CA MET A 1 4.31 21.06 -7.31
C MET A 1 2.95 21.40 -7.90
N ARG A 2 2.60 20.85 -9.07
CA ARG A 2 1.31 21.10 -9.71
C ARG A 2 0.47 19.84 -9.60
N ILE A 3 -0.77 19.96 -9.10
CA ILE A 3 -1.73 18.86 -9.11
C ILE A 3 -2.49 18.90 -10.41
N ILE A 4 -2.55 17.75 -11.07
CA ILE A 4 -3.23 17.57 -12.36
C ILE A 4 -4.71 17.28 -12.12
N GLU A 5 -5.01 16.42 -11.14
CA GLU A 5 -6.36 16.01 -10.79
C GLU A 5 -6.43 15.59 -9.32
N ASN A 6 -7.55 15.87 -8.66
CA ASN A 6 -7.87 15.35 -7.33
C ASN A 6 -9.25 14.70 -7.40
N LYS A 7 -9.29 13.36 -7.36
CA LYS A 7 -10.52 12.56 -7.39
C LYS A 7 -11.12 12.31 -6.01
N SER A 8 -10.49 12.82 -4.96
CA SER A 8 -10.95 12.67 -3.59
C SER A 8 -11.70 13.92 -3.13
N SER A 9 -12.50 13.80 -2.07
CA SER A 9 -13.14 14.93 -1.42
C SER A 9 -12.18 15.71 -0.50
N PHE A 10 -10.93 15.27 -0.37
CA PHE A 10 -9.96 15.91 0.52
C PHE A 10 -9.39 17.15 -0.14
N ASP A 11 -9.22 18.20 0.64
CA ASP A 11 -8.43 19.33 0.18
C ASP A 11 -7.01 18.88 -0.16
N THR A 12 -6.46 19.43 -1.24
CA THR A 12 -5.11 19.13 -1.72
C THR A 12 -4.05 19.27 -0.63
N SER A 13 -4.15 20.30 0.22
CA SER A 13 -3.20 20.52 1.32
C SER A 13 -3.22 19.42 2.39
N LYS A 14 -4.30 18.62 2.42
CA LYS A 14 -4.46 17.45 3.30
C LYS A 14 -3.97 16.15 2.67
N LEU A 15 -3.74 16.13 1.36
CA LEU A 15 -3.24 14.96 0.63
C LEU A 15 -1.74 15.03 0.37
N ILE A 16 -1.21 16.23 0.12
CA ILE A 16 0.19 16.39 -0.24
C ILE A 16 0.75 17.64 0.43
N ASN A 17 1.79 17.45 1.23
CA ASN A 17 2.50 18.54 1.88
C ASN A 17 4.01 18.25 1.92
N ILE A 18 4.82 19.29 2.08
CA ILE A 18 6.27 19.16 2.25
C ILE A 18 6.58 19.20 3.75
N ALA A 19 7.25 18.17 4.25
CA ALA A 19 7.78 18.13 5.60
C ALA A 19 9.31 18.22 5.59
N LYS A 20 9.89 18.95 6.54
CA LYS A 20 11.34 18.98 6.77
C LYS A 20 11.71 17.79 7.66
N ARG A 21 12.75 17.06 7.27
CA ARG A 21 13.33 16.01 8.12
C ARG A 21 14.26 16.65 9.13
N GLU A 22 14.01 16.38 10.41
CA GLU A 22 14.93 16.75 11.46
C GLU A 22 16.23 15.91 11.31
N ASN A 23 17.38 16.55 11.50
CA ASN A 23 18.70 15.89 11.52
C ASN A 23 19.12 15.10 10.27
N ASN A 24 18.49 15.33 9.11
CA ASN A 24 18.90 14.72 7.85
C ASN A 24 19.41 15.76 6.84
N LYS A 25 20.72 16.03 6.86
CA LYS A 25 21.35 17.04 5.97
C LYS A 25 21.44 16.60 4.49
N LYS A 26 21.34 15.29 4.21
CA LYS A 26 21.44 14.74 2.83
C LYS A 26 20.10 14.74 2.10
N ARG A 27 18.98 14.57 2.81
CA ARG A 27 17.62 14.52 2.27
C ARG A 27 16.69 15.35 3.14
N SER A 28 16.88 16.67 3.16
CA SER A 28 16.27 17.57 4.15
C SER A 28 14.75 17.68 4.09
N PHE A 29 14.11 17.27 3.00
CA PHE A 29 12.67 17.38 2.80
C PHE A 29 12.07 16.04 2.36
N LEU A 30 10.78 15.84 2.67
CA LEU A 30 9.97 14.74 2.18
C LEU A 30 8.57 15.22 1.81
N ILE A 31 7.93 14.53 0.87
CA ILE A 31 6.53 14.73 0.54
C ILE A 31 5.70 13.78 1.41
N VAL A 32 4.79 14.33 2.19
CA VAL A 32 3.89 13.58 3.09
C VAL A 32 2.45 13.65 2.61
N ASN A 33 1.67 12.63 2.95
CA ASN A 33 0.22 12.68 2.98
C ASN A 33 -0.26 12.86 4.44
N PRO A 34 -0.68 14.07 4.85
CA PRO A 34 -1.16 14.33 6.21
C PRO A 34 -2.39 13.49 6.62
N SER A 35 -3.22 13.08 5.66
CA SER A 35 -4.45 12.32 5.93
C SER A 35 -4.20 10.81 6.08
N GLN A 36 -3.02 10.32 5.70
CA GLN A 36 -2.67 8.91 5.75
C GLN A 36 -2.29 8.41 7.16
N GLY A 37 -1.98 9.31 8.09
CA GLY A 37 -1.65 8.92 9.47
C GLY A 37 -0.25 8.33 9.67
N LYS A 38 0.59 8.22 8.63
CA LYS A 38 1.96 7.67 8.74
C LYS A 38 2.94 8.60 9.46
N HIS A 39 3.06 9.84 8.98
CA HIS A 39 4.06 10.79 9.47
C HIS A 39 3.47 11.85 10.41
N ILE A 40 2.16 12.06 10.32
CA ILE A 40 1.41 13.05 11.10
C ILE A 40 0.19 12.32 11.68
N PRO A 41 -0.02 12.33 13.00
CA PRO A 41 -1.21 11.75 13.60
C PRO A 41 -2.49 12.36 13.05
N VAL A 42 -3.48 11.51 12.79
CA VAL A 42 -4.79 11.92 12.29
C VAL A 42 -5.87 11.07 12.96
N LYS A 43 -7.11 11.56 13.01
CA LYS A 43 -8.23 10.75 13.50
C LYS A 43 -8.38 9.50 12.62
N PRO A 44 -8.61 8.30 13.18
CA PRO A 44 -8.75 7.07 12.40
C PRO A 44 -9.80 7.18 11.28
N SER A 45 -10.91 7.87 11.55
CA SER A 45 -11.98 8.10 10.56
C SER A 45 -11.50 8.80 9.29
N VAL A 46 -10.52 9.71 9.39
CA VAL A 46 -9.98 10.44 8.24
C VAL A 46 -9.12 9.51 7.36
N CYS A 47 -8.30 8.67 7.98
CA CYS A 47 -7.46 7.72 7.25
C CYS A 47 -8.32 6.61 6.60
N ILE A 48 -9.32 6.10 7.32
CA ILE A 48 -10.29 5.12 6.79
C ILE A 48 -11.07 5.72 5.63
N GLU A 49 -11.51 6.98 5.74
CA GLU A 49 -12.21 7.69 4.66
C GLU A 49 -11.34 7.85 3.42
N LEU A 50 -10.05 8.17 3.59
CA LEU A 50 -9.09 8.21 2.48
C LEU A 50 -8.98 6.86 1.77
N PHE A 51 -8.88 5.76 2.52
CA PHE A 51 -8.83 4.41 1.95
C PHE A 51 -10.13 4.03 1.26
N ARG A 52 -11.29 4.39 1.84
CA ARG A 52 -12.61 4.17 1.24
C ARG A 52 -12.76 4.86 -0.11
N GLN A 53 -12.31 6.11 -0.21
CA GLN A 53 -12.36 6.85 -1.48
C GLN A 53 -11.41 6.25 -2.51
N LEU A 54 -10.20 5.85 -2.10
CA LEU A 54 -9.28 5.13 -2.99
C LEU A 54 -9.90 3.82 -3.49
N SER A 55 -10.52 3.02 -2.61
CA SER A 55 -11.23 1.80 -2.99
C SER A 55 -12.37 2.07 -3.96
N SER A 56 -13.12 3.17 -3.76
CA SER A 56 -14.23 3.56 -4.63
C SER A 56 -13.74 3.94 -6.04
N GLU A 57 -12.57 4.58 -6.14
CA GLU A 57 -11.95 4.84 -7.45
C GLU A 57 -11.46 3.55 -8.12
N LEU A 58 -10.88 2.62 -7.36
CA LEU A 58 -10.39 1.34 -7.89
C LEU A 58 -11.52 0.44 -8.40
N LYS A 59 -12.69 0.44 -7.74
CA LYS A 59 -13.86 -0.34 -8.17
C LYS A 59 -14.36 -0.01 -9.58
N LYS A 60 -13.99 1.15 -10.14
CA LYS A 60 -14.33 1.51 -11.52
C LYS A 60 -13.56 0.69 -12.57
N TYR A 61 -12.51 -0.01 -12.16
CA TYR A 61 -11.59 -0.74 -13.03
C TYR A 61 -11.56 -2.24 -12.75
N ILE A 62 -12.38 -2.72 -11.81
CA ILE A 62 -12.38 -4.10 -11.32
C ILE A 62 -13.83 -4.58 -11.33
N ASP A 63 -14.08 -5.75 -11.93
CA ASP A 63 -15.40 -6.38 -11.92
C ASP A 63 -15.81 -6.77 -10.50
N ASP A 64 -17.12 -6.85 -10.22
CA ASP A 64 -17.68 -7.17 -8.89
C ASP A 64 -17.48 -8.64 -8.44
N ASP A 65 -16.45 -9.34 -8.95
CA ASP A 65 -16.00 -10.68 -8.50
C ASP A 65 -14.56 -10.58 -7.96
N TYR A 66 -14.41 -10.27 -6.66
CA TYR A 66 -13.11 -9.98 -6.06
C TYR A 66 -12.38 -11.22 -5.51
N LYS A 67 -12.94 -12.43 -5.61
CA LYS A 67 -12.31 -13.67 -5.06
C LYS A 67 -10.94 -14.02 -5.65
N ASN A 68 -10.62 -13.45 -6.82
CA ASN A 68 -9.34 -13.62 -7.50
C ASN A 68 -8.46 -12.36 -7.40
N LEU A 69 -8.87 -11.37 -6.60
CA LEU A 69 -8.16 -10.12 -6.43
C LEU A 69 -7.20 -10.23 -5.25
N LEU A 70 -5.91 -9.99 -5.51
CA LEU A 70 -4.88 -9.93 -4.49
C LEU A 70 -4.32 -8.51 -4.40
N PHE A 71 -4.49 -7.88 -3.24
CA PHE A 71 -3.81 -6.63 -2.90
C PHE A 71 -2.43 -6.92 -2.31
N ILE A 72 -1.39 -6.28 -2.85
CA ILE A 72 -0.02 -6.38 -2.34
C ILE A 72 0.43 -5.02 -1.79
N GLY A 73 0.55 -4.93 -0.46
CA GLY A 73 1.07 -3.75 0.24
C GLY A 73 2.59 -3.79 0.34
N PHE A 74 3.29 -2.85 -0.29
CA PHE A 74 4.74 -2.73 -0.11
C PHE A 74 5.08 -2.13 1.24
N ALA A 75 5.79 -2.90 2.06
CA ALA A 75 6.20 -2.43 3.36
C ALA A 75 7.16 -1.24 3.26
N GLU A 76 7.05 -0.24 4.12
CA GLU A 76 6.13 -0.19 5.27
C GLU A 76 4.86 0.62 4.99
N THR A 77 4.96 1.64 4.14
CA THR A 77 3.91 2.67 4.02
C THR A 77 2.65 2.14 3.35
N ALA A 78 2.82 1.31 2.33
CA ALA A 78 1.70 0.74 1.62
C ALA A 78 1.10 -0.47 2.35
N THR A 79 1.66 -0.90 3.49
CA THR A 79 1.02 -1.90 4.37
C THR A 79 -0.36 -1.44 4.81
N ALA A 80 -0.44 -0.26 5.46
CA ALA A 80 -1.71 0.23 5.98
C ALA A 80 -2.68 0.63 4.85
N ILE A 81 -2.15 1.20 3.76
CA ILE A 81 -2.97 1.55 2.59
C ILE A 81 -3.56 0.27 1.97
N GLY A 82 -2.72 -0.73 1.69
CA GLY A 82 -3.13 -1.97 1.04
C GLY A 82 -4.16 -2.73 1.87
N ALA A 83 -3.90 -2.92 3.16
CA ALA A 83 -4.83 -3.57 4.07
C ALA A 83 -6.16 -2.78 4.20
N GLY A 84 -6.07 -1.46 4.35
CA GLY A 84 -7.23 -0.59 4.45
C GLY A 84 -8.10 -0.61 3.19
N VAL A 85 -7.48 -0.55 2.02
CA VAL A 85 -8.17 -0.62 0.73
C VAL A 85 -8.82 -1.99 0.55
N ALA A 86 -8.07 -3.09 0.76
CA ALA A 86 -8.54 -4.46 0.61
C ALA A 86 -9.76 -4.76 1.48
N SER A 87 -9.86 -4.15 2.67
CA SER A 87 -11.04 -4.31 3.54
C SER A 87 -12.37 -3.84 2.93
N PHE A 88 -12.33 -3.04 1.85
CA PHE A 88 -13.52 -2.63 1.10
C PHE A 88 -13.85 -3.51 -0.12
N PHE A 89 -13.08 -4.58 -0.33
CA PHE A 89 -13.27 -5.58 -1.38
C PHE A 89 -13.54 -6.94 -0.70
N PRO A 90 -14.81 -7.29 -0.45
CA PRO A 90 -15.15 -8.57 0.16
C PRO A 90 -14.60 -9.73 -0.66
N ASP A 91 -14.18 -10.80 0.02
CA ASP A 91 -13.58 -12.01 -0.57
C ASP A 91 -12.24 -11.81 -1.32
N SER A 92 -11.69 -10.59 -1.33
CA SER A 92 -10.31 -10.36 -1.81
C SER A 92 -9.26 -10.82 -0.80
N ASP A 93 -8.06 -11.08 -1.31
CA ASP A 93 -6.90 -11.37 -0.48
C ASP A 93 -5.99 -10.16 -0.32
N TYR A 94 -5.23 -10.16 0.77
CA TYR A 94 -4.21 -9.16 1.02
C TYR A 94 -2.91 -9.83 1.49
N MET A 95 -1.80 -9.40 0.90
CA MET A 95 -0.45 -9.73 1.33
C MET A 95 0.38 -8.46 1.41
N GLN A 96 1.49 -8.51 2.15
CA GLN A 96 2.47 -7.44 2.18
C GLN A 96 3.87 -7.96 1.93
N THR A 97 4.72 -7.11 1.38
CA THR A 97 6.14 -7.42 1.26
C THR A 97 6.84 -7.32 2.62
N THR A 98 7.98 -7.97 2.76
CA THR A 98 8.87 -7.83 3.91
C THR A 98 10.34 -7.85 3.47
N ARG A 99 11.19 -7.27 4.31
CA ARG A 99 12.66 -7.37 4.23
C ARG A 99 13.21 -8.46 5.15
N GLU A 100 12.37 -8.95 6.06
CA GLU A 100 12.77 -9.91 7.08
C GLU A 100 12.74 -11.34 6.53
N SER A 101 13.68 -12.15 7.00
CA SER A 101 13.60 -13.60 6.86
C SER A 101 12.53 -14.12 7.82
N ILE A 102 11.61 -14.93 7.32
CA ILE A 102 10.54 -15.53 8.10
C ILE A 102 10.68 -17.05 7.98
N ASP A 103 10.85 -17.72 9.11
CA ASP A 103 10.97 -19.18 9.16
C ASP A 103 9.71 -19.86 8.63
N ASN A 104 9.89 -21.04 8.02
CA ASN A 104 8.81 -21.85 7.45
C ASN A 104 7.98 -21.12 6.36
N THR A 105 8.59 -20.18 5.63
CA THR A 105 7.99 -19.53 4.47
C THR A 105 8.90 -19.63 3.25
N GLU A 106 8.29 -19.75 2.08
CA GLU A 106 8.96 -19.63 0.79
C GLU A 106 8.89 -18.20 0.26
N THR A 107 9.88 -17.82 -0.56
CA THR A 107 9.84 -16.56 -1.32
C THR A 107 9.04 -16.75 -2.59
N VAL A 108 7.85 -16.18 -2.68
CA VAL A 108 6.98 -16.29 -3.87
C VAL A 108 7.32 -15.24 -4.93
N ALA A 109 7.83 -14.08 -4.51
CA ALA A 109 8.31 -13.03 -5.39
C ALA A 109 9.38 -12.18 -4.72
N GLU A 110 10.33 -11.69 -5.51
CA GLU A 110 11.35 -10.72 -5.10
C GLU A 110 11.21 -9.44 -5.92
N PHE A 111 11.18 -8.30 -5.23
CA PHE A 111 11.15 -6.97 -5.82
C PHE A 111 12.51 -6.29 -5.62
N LYS A 112 13.18 -6.00 -6.74
CA LYS A 112 14.52 -5.41 -6.80
C LYS A 112 14.44 -4.00 -7.38
N GLU A 113 15.05 -3.04 -6.70
CA GLU A 113 15.12 -1.65 -7.16
C GLU A 113 16.54 -1.38 -7.70
N ILE A 114 16.64 -0.85 -8.92
CA ILE A 114 17.91 -0.75 -9.68
C ILE A 114 18.93 0.23 -9.03
N HIS A 115 18.47 1.11 -8.12
CA HIS A 115 19.26 2.23 -7.61
C HIS A 115 19.51 2.24 -6.10
N SER A 116 19.23 1.15 -5.38
CA SER A 116 19.49 1.07 -3.94
C SER A 116 20.55 0.01 -3.61
N HIS A 117 21.62 0.42 -2.91
CA HIS A 117 22.67 -0.49 -2.41
C HIS A 117 22.20 -1.43 -1.27
N ALA A 118 20.92 -1.38 -0.86
CA ALA A 118 20.17 -2.31 0.01
C ALA A 118 18.69 -1.82 0.00
N VAL A 119 17.59 -2.60 -0.03
CA VAL A 119 17.25 -3.93 0.50
C VAL A 119 16.17 -4.53 -0.42
N GLN A 120 16.22 -5.84 -0.68
CA GLN A 120 15.20 -6.57 -1.43
C GLN A 120 13.88 -6.62 -0.61
N GLN A 121 12.76 -6.31 -1.26
CA GLN A 121 11.44 -6.61 -0.70
C GLN A 121 10.99 -7.95 -1.25
N SER A 122 10.46 -8.82 -0.40
CA SER A 122 10.00 -10.15 -0.80
C SER A 122 8.57 -10.38 -0.36
N LEU A 123 7.80 -11.11 -1.17
CA LEU A 123 6.57 -11.73 -0.72
C LEU A 123 6.92 -13.12 -0.17
N LYS A 124 6.43 -13.40 1.03
CA LYS A 124 6.62 -14.65 1.74
C LYS A 124 5.29 -15.34 1.92
N CYS A 125 5.24 -16.65 1.72
CA CYS A 125 4.06 -17.47 1.94
C CYS A 125 4.47 -18.80 2.58
N THR A 126 3.62 -19.40 3.42
CA THR A 126 3.90 -20.73 3.99
C THR A 126 3.61 -21.86 2.99
N ASP A 127 2.64 -21.66 2.10
CA ASP A 127 2.19 -22.63 1.10
C ASP A 127 1.50 -21.87 -0.04
N TRP A 128 2.30 -21.43 -1.02
CA TRP A 128 1.82 -20.63 -2.14
C TRP A 128 0.85 -21.39 -3.03
N ASP A 129 1.16 -22.66 -3.32
CA ASP A 129 0.32 -23.52 -4.16
C ASP A 129 -1.08 -23.67 -3.58
N LYS A 130 -1.19 -23.89 -2.26
CA LYS A 130 -2.50 -23.91 -1.59
C LYS A 130 -3.19 -22.55 -1.62
N PHE A 131 -2.45 -21.45 -1.47
CA PHE A 131 -3.02 -20.10 -1.48
C PHE A 131 -3.62 -19.72 -2.84
N ILE A 132 -2.98 -20.13 -3.95
CA ILE A 132 -3.48 -19.84 -5.31
C ILE A 132 -4.49 -20.87 -5.81
N ASN A 133 -4.58 -22.04 -5.17
CA ASN A 133 -5.50 -23.10 -5.59
C ASN A 133 -6.95 -22.60 -5.64
N GLY A 134 -7.64 -22.84 -6.76
CA GLY A 134 -9.01 -22.40 -6.99
C GLY A 134 -9.15 -20.92 -7.42
N LYS A 135 -8.05 -20.16 -7.47
CA LYS A 135 -8.05 -18.81 -8.06
C LYS A 135 -7.86 -18.91 -9.57
N LYS A 136 -8.64 -18.11 -10.32
CA LYS A 136 -8.50 -18.03 -11.77
C LYS A 136 -7.18 -17.33 -12.11
N HIS A 137 -6.31 -18.03 -12.83
CA HIS A 137 -5.16 -17.40 -13.48
C HIS A 137 -5.67 -16.59 -14.68
N ILE A 138 -5.33 -15.31 -14.72
CA ILE A 138 -5.52 -14.45 -15.89
C ILE A 138 -4.27 -14.57 -16.77
#